data_AF-A0A1G4WL08-F1
#
_entry.id   AF-A0A1G4WL08-F1
#
_cell.length_a   1.000
_cell.length_b   1.000
_cell.length_c   1.000
_cell.angle_alpha   90.00
_cell.angle_beta   90.00
_cell.angle_gamma   90.00
#
_symmetry.space_group_name_H-M   'P 1'
#
loop_
_entity.id
_entity.type
_entity.pdbx_description
1 polymer ?
#
loop_
_entity_poly.entity_id
_entity_poly.type
_entity_poly.pdbx_seq_one_letter_code
_entity_poly.pdbx_strand_id
1 'polypeptide(L)'
;MRLPVMPGWAKGEAKIDSGIQAVYVNDALSVPGAHTSVIVSVSDPQGDFDAYVQGLKGDGVSAFSVTPATVCGFQARHVSYTQALSTTPAPLLVTALMVLVPNSAGGAVVAGVFSQTADPDNKTYQADSDALFNNIQVA
;
A
#
# COMPACT_ATOMS: atom_id res chain seq x y z
N MET A 1 8.95 -2.47 -9.60
CA MET A 1 8.00 -1.37 -9.29
C MET A 1 8.78 -0.14 -8.85
N ARG A 2 8.41 1.04 -9.34
CA ARG A 2 9.06 2.32 -9.04
C ARG A 2 8.01 3.32 -8.57
N LEU A 3 8.27 3.96 -7.43
CA LEU A 3 7.44 5.04 -6.92
C LEU A 3 7.88 6.39 -7.51
N PRO A 4 6.96 7.36 -7.69
CA PRO A 4 7.32 8.74 -7.95
C PRO A 4 8.11 9.35 -6.78
N VAL A 5 8.78 10.47 -7.04
CA VAL A 5 9.39 11.30 -5.99
C VAL A 5 8.26 11.96 -5.19
N MET A 6 8.24 11.75 -3.88
CA MET A 6 7.27 12.35 -2.97
C MET A 6 8.03 13.28 -2.00
N PRO A 7 8.00 14.61 -2.21
CA PRO A 7 8.71 15.56 -1.34
C PRO A 7 8.31 15.41 0.13
N GLY A 8 9.28 15.41 1.04
CA GLY A 8 9.01 15.24 2.48
C GLY A 8 8.86 13.78 2.94
N TRP A 9 8.87 12.81 2.02
CA TRP A 9 8.87 11.39 2.37
C TRP A 9 10.29 10.86 2.45
N ALA A 10 10.68 10.38 3.63
CA ALA A 10 11.99 9.78 3.87
C ALA A 10 11.86 8.25 3.87
N LYS A 11 12.85 7.56 3.31
CA LYS A 11 12.92 6.09 3.41
C LYS A 11 13.18 5.73 4.88
N GLY A 12 12.27 4.98 5.49
CA GLY A 12 12.37 4.54 6.88
C GLY A 12 13.27 3.32 7.05
N GLU A 13 13.76 3.13 8.29
CA GLU A 13 14.47 1.94 8.74
C GLU A 13 13.47 0.86 9.17
N ALA A 14 12.72 0.30 8.23
CA ALA A 14 11.87 -0.84 8.57
C ALA A 14 12.74 -2.10 8.74
N LYS A 15 12.46 -2.91 9.75
CA LYS A 15 12.87 -4.32 9.72
C LYS A 15 12.20 -4.93 8.49
N ILE A 16 13.02 -5.17 7.47
CA ILE A 16 12.57 -5.73 6.21
C ILE A 16 12.28 -7.20 6.48
N ASP A 17 11.07 -7.47 6.98
CA ASP A 17 10.53 -8.83 7.05
C ASP A 17 10.34 -9.36 5.62
N SER A 18 10.18 -10.68 5.49
CA SER A 18 10.02 -11.33 4.19
C SER A 18 8.87 -10.70 3.40
N GLY A 19 9.20 -10.01 2.31
CA GLY A 19 8.24 -9.46 1.35
C GLY A 19 8.14 -7.94 1.32
N ILE A 20 8.47 -7.22 2.40
CA ILE A 20 8.56 -5.75 2.35
C ILE A 20 9.83 -5.37 1.56
N GLN A 21 9.74 -4.39 0.67
CA GLN A 21 10.86 -3.90 -0.13
C GLN A 21 11.33 -2.52 0.32
N ALA A 22 10.39 -1.68 0.75
CA ALA A 22 10.66 -0.35 1.25
C ALA A 22 9.52 0.16 2.12
N VAL A 23 9.86 1.03 3.06
CA VAL A 23 8.91 1.86 3.79
C VAL A 23 9.37 3.31 3.67
N TYR A 24 8.43 4.21 3.41
CA TYR A 24 8.63 5.65 3.41
C TYR A 24 7.72 6.25 4.47
N VAL A 25 8.21 7.23 5.20
CA VAL A 25 7.47 7.90 6.28
C VAL A 25 7.50 9.40 6.06
N ASN A 26 6.40 10.07 6.40
CA ASN A 26 6.33 11.52 6.44
C ASN A 26 5.89 11.97 7.84
N ASP A 27 6.87 12.37 8.65
CA ASP A 27 6.63 12.77 10.04
C ASP A 27 5.79 14.05 10.15
N ALA A 28 5.87 14.94 9.17
CA ALA A 28 5.07 16.17 9.13
C ALA A 28 3.57 15.90 8.89
N LEU A 29 3.24 14.72 8.34
CA LEU A 29 1.87 14.26 8.12
C LEU A 29 1.43 13.23 9.18
N SER A 30 2.29 12.90 10.14
CA SER A 30 2.01 11.92 11.18
C SER A 30 1.32 12.57 12.37
N VAL A 31 0.50 11.82 13.08
CA VAL A 31 -0.15 12.25 14.33
C VAL A 31 0.46 11.48 15.51
N PRO A 32 0.35 11.97 16.76
CA PRO A 32 0.89 11.27 17.91
C PRO A 32 0.43 9.81 17.98
N GLY A 33 1.38 8.88 17.95
CA GLY A 33 1.11 7.44 18.02
C GLY A 33 0.71 6.77 16.69
N ALA A 34 0.73 7.48 15.55
CA ALA A 34 0.46 6.88 14.24
C ALA A 34 1.29 7.55 13.13
N HIS A 35 2.13 6.75 12.46
CA HIS A 35 2.97 7.22 11.35
C HIS A 35 2.19 7.21 10.04
N THR A 36 2.25 8.32 9.31
CA THR A 36 1.84 8.38 7.90
C THR A 36 2.95 7.76 7.05
N SER A 37 2.62 6.69 6.34
CA SER A 37 3.62 5.84 5.68
C SER A 37 3.17 5.30 4.32
N VAL A 38 4.17 5.00 3.48
CA VAL A 38 4.01 4.28 2.22
C VAL A 38 4.87 3.02 2.28
N ILE A 39 4.25 1.86 2.11
CA ILE A 39 4.89 0.55 2.19
C ILE A 39 4.86 -0.09 0.80
N VAL A 40 6.01 -0.57 0.34
CA VAL A 40 6.15 -1.35 -0.89
C VAL A 40 6.42 -2.79 -0.53
N SER A 41 5.68 -3.73 -1.12
CA SER A 41 5.88 -5.16 -0.91
C SER A 41 5.85 -5.97 -2.21
N VAL A 42 6.42 -7.16 -2.13
CA VAL A 42 6.33 -8.21 -3.15
C VAL A 42 5.95 -9.50 -2.42
N SER A 43 4.95 -10.21 -2.92
CA SER A 43 4.46 -11.45 -2.33
C SER A 43 4.01 -12.45 -3.38
N ASP A 44 3.98 -13.73 -3.04
CA ASP A 44 3.41 -14.78 -3.88
C ASP A 44 1.90 -14.88 -3.63
N PRO A 45 1.02 -14.70 -4.64
CA PRO A 45 -0.42 -14.88 -4.50
C PRO A 45 -0.85 -16.34 -4.33
N GLN A 46 0.08 -17.30 -4.35
CA GLN A 46 -0.19 -18.75 -4.28
C GLN A 46 -1.15 -19.22 -5.39
N GLY A 47 -1.08 -18.57 -6.55
CA GLY A 47 -1.89 -18.88 -7.72
C GLY A 47 -3.28 -18.21 -7.76
N ASP A 48 -3.72 -17.51 -6.71
CA ASP A 48 -5.02 -16.82 -6.69
C ASP A 48 -4.89 -15.37 -6.23
N PHE A 49 -4.92 -14.46 -7.22
CA PHE A 49 -4.78 -13.03 -6.96
C PHE A 49 -6.00 -12.44 -6.23
N ASP A 50 -7.22 -12.88 -6.56
CA ASP A 50 -8.42 -12.33 -5.93
C ASP A 50 -8.52 -12.82 -4.48
N ALA A 51 -8.24 -14.10 -4.21
CA ALA A 51 -8.15 -14.61 -2.84
C ALA A 51 -7.07 -13.90 -2.03
N TYR A 52 -5.89 -13.66 -2.63
CA TYR A 52 -4.81 -12.89 -1.99
C TYR A 52 -5.28 -11.49 -1.59
N VAL A 53 -5.96 -10.77 -2.48
CA VAL A 53 -6.50 -9.42 -2.19
C VAL A 53 -7.60 -9.48 -1.13
N GLN A 54 -8.50 -10.45 -1.18
CA GLN A 54 -9.54 -10.64 -0.15
C GLN A 54 -8.95 -10.98 1.22
N GLY A 55 -7.78 -11.63 1.25
CA GLY A 55 -7.03 -11.93 2.48
C GLY A 55 -6.63 -10.68 3.28
N LEU A 56 -6.60 -9.50 2.65
CA LEU A 56 -6.38 -8.23 3.36
C LEU A 56 -7.52 -7.87 4.31
N LYS A 57 -8.72 -8.46 4.14
CA LYS A 57 -9.87 -8.28 5.04
C LYS A 57 -9.72 -9.14 6.31
N GLY A 58 -8.65 -8.89 7.05
CA GLY A 58 -8.34 -9.56 8.32
C GLY A 58 -8.96 -8.90 9.54
N ASP A 59 -8.50 -9.30 10.72
CA ASP A 59 -8.94 -8.74 11.99
C ASP A 59 -8.62 -7.23 12.09
N GLY A 60 -9.56 -6.47 12.66
CA GLY A 60 -9.45 -5.02 12.80
C GLY A 60 -9.68 -4.23 11.52
N VAL A 61 -9.98 -4.89 10.39
CA VAL A 61 -10.29 -4.24 9.11
C VAL A 61 -11.78 -3.95 8.98
N SER A 62 -12.11 -2.73 8.58
CA SER A 62 -13.47 -2.26 8.30
C SER A 62 -13.49 -1.40 7.04
N ALA A 63 -14.69 -1.05 6.54
CA ALA A 63 -14.87 -0.26 5.32
C ALA A 63 -14.08 -0.77 4.10
N PHE A 64 -13.90 -2.10 4.02
CA PHE A 64 -13.10 -2.75 2.99
C PHE A 64 -13.76 -2.67 1.61
N SER A 65 -13.01 -2.17 0.64
CA SER A 65 -13.44 -2.03 -0.75
C SER A 65 -12.32 -2.45 -1.69
N VAL A 66 -12.72 -3.03 -2.82
CA VAL A 66 -11.81 -3.48 -3.88
C VAL A 66 -12.40 -3.05 -5.21
N THR A 67 -11.60 -2.35 -6.03
CA THR A 67 -11.97 -1.96 -7.38
C THR A 67 -10.95 -2.50 -8.38
N PRO A 68 -11.40 -3.07 -9.51
CA PRO A 68 -10.50 -3.48 -10.58
C PRO A 68 -9.71 -2.29 -11.13
N ALA A 69 -8.44 -2.52 -11.45
CA ALA A 69 -7.55 -1.52 -12.03
C ALA A 69 -6.61 -2.16 -13.06
N THR A 70 -5.86 -1.34 -13.78
CA THR A 70 -4.81 -1.78 -14.69
C THR A 70 -3.62 -0.84 -14.59
N VAL A 71 -2.42 -1.38 -14.44
CA VAL A 71 -1.17 -0.62 -14.30
C VAL A 71 -0.16 -1.20 -15.27
N CYS A 72 0.36 -0.38 -16.18
CA CYS A 72 1.34 -0.82 -17.19
C CYS A 72 0.88 -2.06 -18.00
N GLY A 73 -0.44 -2.25 -18.19
CA GLY A 73 -1.03 -3.41 -18.87
C GLY A 73 -1.22 -4.64 -17.99
N PHE A 74 -0.77 -4.63 -16.73
CA PHE A 74 -0.97 -5.71 -15.77
C PHE A 74 -2.29 -5.57 -15.03
N GLN A 75 -2.87 -6.72 -14.65
CA GLN A 75 -4.05 -6.78 -13.80
C GLN A 75 -3.72 -6.17 -12.43
N ALA A 76 -4.56 -5.26 -11.97
CA ALA A 76 -4.40 -4.64 -10.66
C ALA A 76 -5.71 -4.56 -9.88
N ARG A 77 -5.60 -4.29 -8.58
CA ARG A 77 -6.70 -3.98 -7.68
C ARG A 77 -6.34 -2.74 -6.88
N HIS A 78 -7.22 -1.75 -6.90
CA HIS A 78 -7.25 -0.72 -5.88
C HIS A 78 -8.01 -1.27 -4.67
N VAL A 79 -7.41 -1.15 -3.50
CA VAL A 79 -7.98 -1.63 -2.23
C VAL A 79 -8.01 -0.44 -1.29
N SER A 80 -9.12 -0.24 -0.60
CA SER A 80 -9.22 0.79 0.45
C SER A 80 -9.93 0.22 1.65
N TYR A 81 -9.40 0.47 2.85
CA TYR A 81 -9.98 -0.01 4.10
C TYR A 81 -9.49 0.81 5.28
N THR A 82 -10.18 0.68 6.41
CA THR A 82 -9.76 1.23 7.69
C THR A 82 -9.24 0.10 8.57
N GLN A 83 -8.08 0.29 9.19
CA GLN A 83 -7.45 -0.71 10.06
C GLN A 83 -7.27 -0.18 11.47
N ALA A 84 -7.89 -0.85 12.44
CA ALA A 84 -7.61 -0.65 13.85
C ALA A 84 -6.39 -1.48 14.26
N LEU A 85 -5.37 -0.82 14.80
CA LEU A 85 -4.18 -1.48 15.36
C LEU A 85 -4.18 -1.27 16.87
N SER A 86 -3.80 -2.29 17.63
CA SER A 86 -3.67 -2.17 19.10
C SER A 86 -2.57 -1.20 19.52
N THR A 87 -1.66 -0.88 18.60
CA THR A 87 -0.51 -0.01 18.82
C THR A 87 -0.77 1.45 18.46
N THR A 88 -1.89 1.77 17.79
CA THR A 88 -2.23 3.13 17.37
C THR A 88 -3.48 3.62 18.11
N PRO A 89 -3.53 4.90 18.53
CA PRO A 89 -4.68 5.45 19.25
C PRO A 89 -5.90 5.66 18.34
N ALA A 90 -5.68 5.76 17.03
CA ALA A 90 -6.72 5.91 16.01
C ALA A 90 -6.57 4.84 14.92
N PRO A 91 -7.68 4.43 14.28
CA PRO A 91 -7.63 3.60 13.09
C PRO A 91 -6.90 4.30 11.95
N LEU A 92 -6.18 3.54 11.13
CA LEU A 92 -5.52 4.03 9.94
C LEU A 92 -6.43 3.86 8.73
N LEU A 93 -6.57 4.89 7.91
CA LEU A 93 -7.01 4.71 6.53
C LEU A 93 -5.84 4.10 5.75
N VAL A 94 -6.11 3.00 5.05
CA VAL A 94 -5.16 2.34 4.16
C VAL A 94 -5.73 2.32 2.76
N THR A 95 -5.02 2.92 1.82
CA THR A 95 -5.25 2.76 0.39
C THR A 95 -4.11 1.96 -0.20
N ALA A 96 -4.40 0.98 -1.04
CA ALA A 96 -3.39 0.15 -1.66
C ALA A 96 -3.64 -0.07 -3.15
N LEU A 97 -2.56 -0.30 -3.88
CA LEU A 97 -2.56 -0.76 -5.26
C LEU A 97 -1.78 -2.06 -5.33
N MET A 98 -2.48 -3.13 -5.68
CA MET A 98 -1.94 -4.47 -5.81
C MET A 98 -1.85 -4.80 -7.30
N VAL A 99 -0.67 -5.14 -7.80
CA VAL A 99 -0.45 -5.44 -9.22
C VAL A 99 0.07 -6.87 -9.38
N LEU A 100 -0.61 -7.67 -10.17
CA LEU A 100 -0.20 -9.03 -10.51
C LEU A 100 0.82 -9.00 -11.65
N VAL A 101 2.07 -9.34 -11.35
CA VAL A 101 3.19 -9.27 -12.29
C VAL A 101 3.69 -10.69 -12.60
N PRO A 102 3.72 -11.11 -13.88
CA PRO A 102 4.34 -12.37 -14.27
C PRO A 102 5.81 -12.41 -13.84
N ASN A 103 6.25 -13.54 -13.31
CA ASN A 103 7.66 -13.77 -12.99
C ASN A 103 8.33 -14.61 -14.09
N SER A 104 9.65 -14.55 -14.18
CA SER A 104 10.43 -15.27 -15.20
C SER A 104 10.40 -16.79 -15.06
N ALA A 105 9.90 -17.31 -13.93
CA ALA A 105 9.79 -18.74 -13.64
C ALA A 105 8.44 -19.34 -14.07
N GLY A 106 7.58 -18.57 -14.75
CA GLY A 106 6.27 -19.02 -15.23
C GLY A 106 5.14 -18.91 -14.19
N GLY A 107 5.40 -18.28 -13.05
CA GLY A 107 4.39 -17.90 -12.06
C GLY A 107 4.07 -16.40 -12.10
N ALA A 108 3.44 -15.88 -11.06
CA ALA A 108 3.21 -14.46 -10.87
C ALA A 108 3.50 -14.06 -9.43
N VAL A 109 3.83 -12.79 -9.22
CA VAL A 109 3.96 -12.17 -7.90
C VAL A 109 2.99 -11.00 -7.81
N VAL A 110 2.63 -10.61 -6.60
CA VAL A 110 1.88 -9.39 -6.34
C VAL A 110 2.85 -8.33 -5.85
N ALA A 111 2.99 -7.25 -6.62
CA ALA A 111 3.65 -6.04 -6.18
C ALA A 111 2.62 -5.11 -5.54
N GLY A 112 2.76 -4.83 -4.24
CA GLY A 112 1.84 -4.00 -3.47
C GLY A 112 2.46 -2.65 -3.11
N VAL A 113 1.66 -1.59 -3.20
CA VAL A 113 1.95 -0.29 -2.59
C VAL A 113 0.80 0.06 -1.66
N PHE A 114 1.09 0.36 -0.40
CA PHE A 114 0.12 0.75 0.61
C PHE A 114 0.45 2.17 1.07
N SER A 115 -0.51 3.07 1.04
CA SER A 115 -0.46 4.41 1.64
C SER A 115 -1.34 4.40 2.88
N GLN A 116 -0.81 4.83 4.03
CA GLN A 116 -1.47 4.72 5.34
C GLN A 116 -1.40 6.04 6.09
N THR A 117 -2.50 6.45 6.72
CA THR A 117 -2.55 7.62 7.61
C THR A 117 -3.62 7.50 8.67
N ALA A 118 -3.44 8.19 9.80
CA ALA A 118 -4.49 8.43 10.79
C ALA A 118 -5.21 9.78 10.62
N ASP A 119 -4.77 10.63 9.67
CA ASP A 119 -5.39 11.92 9.35
C ASP A 119 -5.82 11.94 7.86
N PRO A 120 -6.90 11.21 7.51
CA PRO A 120 -7.33 11.07 6.11
C PRO A 120 -7.84 12.36 5.48
N ASP A 121 -8.18 13.38 6.28
CA ASP A 121 -8.67 14.67 5.81
C ASP A 121 -7.54 15.64 5.45
N ASN A 122 -6.29 15.29 5.76
CA ASN A 122 -5.12 16.08 5.44
C ASN A 122 -4.95 16.22 3.92
N LYS A 123 -5.04 17.46 3.43
CA LYS A 123 -4.98 17.75 1.98
C LYS A 123 -3.64 17.42 1.34
N THR A 124 -2.55 17.54 2.08
CA THR A 124 -1.23 17.16 1.58
C THR A 124 -1.13 15.65 1.44
N TYR A 125 -1.60 14.88 2.43
CA TYR A 125 -1.68 13.42 2.31
C TYR A 125 -2.54 12.97 1.12
N GLN A 126 -3.72 13.56 0.95
CA GLN A 126 -4.62 13.23 -0.17
C GLN A 126 -3.92 13.47 -1.52
N ALA A 127 -3.29 14.63 -1.70
CA ALA A 127 -2.56 14.97 -2.91
C ALA A 127 -1.36 14.04 -3.16
N ASP A 128 -0.59 13.72 -2.12
CA ASP A 128 0.57 12.82 -2.21
C ASP A 128 0.14 11.39 -2.55
N SER A 129 -0.95 10.90 -1.94
CA SER A 129 -1.51 9.58 -2.19
C SER A 129 -2.04 9.46 -3.63
N ASP A 130 -2.75 10.48 -4.13
CA ASP A 130 -3.19 10.54 -5.51
C ASP A 130 -2.01 10.58 -6.48
N ALA A 131 -0.99 11.40 -6.20
CA ALA A 131 0.22 11.47 -7.02
C ALA A 131 0.98 10.14 -7.02
N LEU A 132 1.06 9.45 -5.88
CA LEU A 132 1.64 8.13 -5.75
C LEU A 132 0.94 7.15 -6.69
N PHE A 133 -0.37 6.94 -6.53
CA PHE A 133 -1.09 5.91 -7.26
C PHE A 133 -1.22 6.17 -8.76
N ASN A 134 -1.31 7.44 -9.17
CA ASN A 134 -1.41 7.81 -10.59
C ASN A 134 -0.07 7.70 -11.35
N ASN A 135 1.07 7.62 -10.65
CA ASN A 135 2.41 7.64 -11.28
C ASN A 135 3.25 6.39 -10.96
N ILE A 136 2.68 5.35 -10.36
CA ILE A 136 3.38 4.07 -10.16
C ILE A 136 3.74 3.46 -11.51
N GLN A 137 4.98 3.00 -11.61
CA GLN A 137 5.45 2.22 -12.76
C GLN A 137 5.81 0.79 -12.34
N VAL A 138 5.41 -0.16 -13.17
CA VAL A 138 5.75 -1.57 -13.05
C VAL A 138 6.55 -1.97 -14.28
N ALA A 139 7.74 -2.50 -14.05
CA ALA A 139 8.69 -3.00 -15.03
C ALA A 139 9.31 -4.28 -14.47
#